data_AF-A0A4P9YQT5-F1
#
_entry.id   AF-A0A4P9YQT5-F1
#
_cell.length_a   1.000
_cell.length_b   1.000
_cell.length_c   1.000
_cell.angle_alpha   90.00
_cell.angle_beta   90.00
_cell.angle_gamma   90.00
#
_symmetry.space_group_name_H-M   'P 1'
#
loop_
_entity.id
_entity.type
_entity.pdbx_description
1 polymer ?
#
loop_
_entity_poly.entity_id
_entity_poly.type
_entity_poly.pdbx_seq_one_letter_code
_entity_poly.pdbx_strand_id
1 'polypeptide(L)'
;MGVFQQSSNLVLFNAFSRIFSFFLNNVLVRNINTDVLGLVNGRFEYLGQTILFLSREGIRVSLLRHNLKKEDQDIKKRKFINTCWLVIPLGVCISSILYLIALSTPPQEIRDSPNLLSVYQKTILLYITACFAEFSFEPIYVLIQNSLDYRDRIVADFLAIMVRSTVCILFLSGNKSEDYETQLSKGCLVFGTSQLASSVTLTIAYFYIGLKKCKKDDWPIKNMYGYLPTIPKFEVESYYANLVKTITKQSLLKHILTTGDTITLNFLSSLKDQGVYSVVSNYGSLVARILLQPIEEICRNYFSVQFGEYSLLDNEERSHYCDILVKILLGSNWSNAGIKESLSVYCYYVFFISINGILEAFLQSFITAKSIGSFIAHISSQIYHELSTSNVLIRILIGLALFGCLFLTM
;
A
#
# COMPACT_ATOMS: atom_id res chain seq x y z
N MET A 1 -20.57 -1.27 25.84
CA MET A 1 -20.81 -2.46 24.99
C MET A 1 -21.02 -2.14 23.51
N GLY A 2 -21.75 -1.09 23.13
CA GLY A 2 -22.05 -0.80 21.71
C GLY A 2 -20.86 -0.43 20.80
N VAL A 3 -19.85 0.28 21.30
CA VAL A 3 -18.69 0.73 20.49
C VAL A 3 -17.79 -0.45 20.08
N PHE A 4 -17.50 -1.37 21.00
CA PHE A 4 -16.71 -2.58 20.71
C PHE A 4 -17.38 -3.49 19.68
N GLN A 5 -18.71 -3.63 19.73
CA GLN A 5 -19.47 -4.45 18.78
C GLN A 5 -19.54 -3.80 17.39
N GLN A 6 -19.61 -2.46 17.33
CA GLN A 6 -19.49 -1.72 16.06
C GLN A 6 -18.09 -1.83 15.46
N SER A 7 -17.03 -1.70 16.27
CA SER A 7 -15.64 -1.88 15.81
C SER A 7 -15.37 -3.31 15.34
N SER A 8 -15.88 -4.32 16.05
CA SER A 8 -15.76 -5.74 15.65
C SER A 8 -16.48 -6.02 14.33
N ASN A 9 -17.72 -5.54 14.16
CA ASN A 9 -18.47 -5.69 12.90
C ASN A 9 -17.76 -4.99 11.72
N LEU A 10 -17.09 -3.87 11.97
CA LEU A 10 -16.34 -3.14 10.95
C LEU A 10 -15.06 -3.88 10.53
N VAL A 11 -14.35 -4.47 11.49
CA VAL A 11 -13.20 -5.35 11.22
C VAL A 11 -13.63 -6.59 10.43
N LEU A 12 -14.73 -7.24 10.83
CA LEU A 12 -15.29 -8.39 10.11
C LEU A 12 -15.71 -8.03 8.69
N PHE A 13 -16.37 -6.88 8.49
CA PHE A 13 -16.76 -6.41 7.17
C PHE A 13 -15.55 -6.07 6.28
N ASN A 14 -14.50 -5.46 6.85
CA ASN A 14 -13.26 -5.19 6.13
C ASN A 14 -12.56 -6.50 5.72
N ALA A 15 -12.48 -7.48 6.63
CA ALA A 15 -11.94 -8.81 6.33
C ALA A 15 -12.73 -9.50 5.21
N PHE A 16 -14.07 -9.48 5.29
CA PHE A 16 -14.94 -10.02 4.25
C PHE A 16 -14.72 -9.35 2.89
N SER A 17 -14.70 -8.01 2.85
CA SER A 17 -14.44 -7.24 1.64
C SER A 17 -13.11 -7.63 0.98
N ARG A 18 -12.05 -7.84 1.78
CA ARG A 18 -10.73 -8.28 1.28
C ARG A 18 -10.74 -9.71 0.75
N ILE A 19 -11.37 -10.64 1.46
CA ILE A 19 -11.50 -12.04 1.01
C ILE A 19 -12.30 -12.11 -0.29
N PHE A 20 -13.39 -11.36 -0.38
CA PHE A 20 -14.22 -11.31 -1.58
C PHE A 20 -13.48 -10.67 -2.76
N SER A 21 -12.77 -9.57 -2.53
CA SER A 21 -11.91 -8.93 -3.53
C SER A 21 -10.82 -9.88 -4.03
N PHE A 22 -10.25 -10.69 -3.13
CA PHE A 22 -9.31 -11.74 -3.52
C PHE A 22 -9.98 -12.80 -4.42
N PHE A 23 -11.19 -13.24 -4.10
CA PHE A 23 -11.92 -14.20 -4.95
C PHE A 23 -12.17 -13.64 -6.36
N LEU A 24 -12.62 -12.38 -6.46
CA LEU A 24 -12.77 -11.70 -7.74
C LEU A 24 -11.45 -11.63 -8.52
N ASN A 25 -10.36 -11.29 -7.85
CA ASN A 25 -9.04 -11.27 -8.46
C ASN A 25 -8.59 -12.66 -8.93
N ASN A 26 -8.92 -13.74 -8.21
CA ASN A 26 -8.63 -15.10 -8.65
C ASN A 26 -9.39 -15.48 -9.93
N VAL A 27 -10.67 -15.11 -10.02
CA VAL A 27 -11.46 -15.33 -11.24
C VAL A 27 -10.83 -14.60 -12.42
N LEU A 28 -10.35 -13.38 -12.21
CA LEU A 28 -9.62 -12.63 -13.23
C LEU A 28 -8.34 -13.33 -13.67
N VAL A 29 -7.45 -13.70 -12.75
CA VAL A 29 -6.17 -14.34 -13.08
C VAL A 29 -6.36 -15.63 -13.88
N ARG A 30 -7.45 -16.38 -13.67
CA ARG A 30 -7.75 -17.62 -14.43
C ARG A 30 -8.12 -17.39 -15.88
N ASN A 31 -8.57 -16.19 -16.23
CA ASN A 31 -9.11 -15.87 -17.56
C ASN A 31 -8.14 -15.05 -18.42
N ILE A 32 -6.93 -14.74 -17.92
CA ILE A 32 -6.03 -13.75 -18.51
C ILE A 32 -4.68 -14.39 -18.80
N ASN A 33 -4.09 -14.02 -19.94
CA ASN A 33 -2.75 -14.44 -20.33
C ASN A 33 -1.69 -13.85 -19.38
N THR A 34 -0.63 -14.62 -19.10
CA THR A 34 0.49 -14.21 -18.24
C THR A 34 1.14 -12.91 -18.69
N ASP A 35 1.22 -12.66 -19.99
CA ASP A 35 1.88 -11.45 -20.51
C ASP A 35 1.03 -10.19 -20.29
N VAL A 36 -0.30 -10.34 -20.38
CA VAL A 36 -1.25 -9.28 -20.00
C VAL A 36 -1.15 -9.01 -18.50
N LEU A 37 -1.06 -10.04 -17.66
CA LEU A 37 -0.87 -9.87 -16.21
C LEU A 37 0.45 -9.17 -15.88
N GLY A 38 1.53 -9.50 -16.59
CA GLY A 38 2.83 -8.83 -16.46
C GLY A 38 2.74 -7.33 -16.78
N LEU A 39 2.11 -6.97 -17.91
CA LEU A 39 1.88 -5.58 -18.28
C LEU A 39 1.02 -4.83 -17.27
N VAL A 40 -0.08 -5.44 -16.85
CA VAL A 40 -1.04 -4.80 -15.96
C VAL A 40 -0.42 -4.58 -14.59
N ASN A 41 0.11 -5.62 -13.95
CA ASN A 41 0.59 -5.52 -12.59
C ASN A 41 1.98 -4.87 -12.52
N GLY A 42 2.86 -5.20 -13.46
CA GLY A 42 4.22 -4.67 -13.53
C GLY A 42 4.28 -3.21 -13.98
N ARG A 43 3.45 -2.80 -14.95
CA ARG A 43 3.52 -1.45 -15.54
C ARG A 43 2.36 -0.56 -15.13
N PHE A 44 1.13 -0.94 -15.46
CA PHE A 44 -0.02 -0.03 -15.35
C PHE A 44 -0.46 0.20 -13.90
N GLU A 45 -0.69 -0.88 -13.15
CA GLU A 45 -1.04 -0.81 -11.73
C GLU A 45 0.09 -0.24 -10.90
N TYR A 46 1.34 -0.66 -11.18
CA TYR A 46 2.51 -0.08 -10.54
C TYR A 46 2.57 1.44 -10.74
N LEU A 47 2.44 1.92 -11.99
CA LEU A 47 2.42 3.35 -12.29
C LEU A 47 1.30 4.08 -11.53
N GLY A 48 0.07 3.55 -11.55
CA GLY A 48 -1.05 4.13 -10.84
C GLY A 48 -0.82 4.19 -9.32
N GLN A 49 -0.39 3.08 -8.73
CA GLN A 49 -0.11 2.98 -7.30
C GLN A 49 1.02 3.93 -6.88
N THR A 50 2.10 4.04 -7.65
CA THR A 50 3.19 4.99 -7.39
C THR A 50 2.71 6.43 -7.43
N ILE A 51 1.91 6.82 -8.45
CA ILE A 51 1.33 8.17 -8.55
C ILE A 51 0.50 8.47 -7.30
N LEU A 52 -0.44 7.58 -6.96
CA LEU A 52 -1.35 7.79 -5.83
C LEU A 52 -0.62 7.80 -4.49
N PHE A 53 0.31 6.87 -4.29
CA PHE A 53 1.04 6.75 -3.03
C PHE A 53 1.94 7.97 -2.77
N LEU A 54 2.80 8.33 -3.73
CA LEU A 54 3.75 9.43 -3.55
C LEU A 54 3.07 10.80 -3.47
N SER A 55 1.92 10.98 -4.13
CA SER A 55 1.15 12.23 -4.07
C SER A 55 0.34 12.38 -2.78
N ARG A 56 -0.21 11.29 -2.21
CA ARG A 56 -1.17 11.34 -1.10
C ARG A 56 -0.59 11.00 0.25
N GLU A 57 0.35 10.07 0.36
CA GLU A 57 0.73 9.47 1.65
C GLU A 57 1.22 10.52 2.64
N GLY A 58 2.15 11.38 2.22
CA GLY A 58 2.66 12.47 3.06
C GLY A 58 1.55 13.41 3.53
N ILE A 59 0.57 13.73 2.67
CA ILE A 59 -0.56 14.60 2.99
C ILE A 59 -1.51 13.92 3.97
N ARG A 60 -1.93 12.68 3.68
CA ARG A 60 -2.84 11.90 4.54
C ARG A 60 -2.27 11.72 5.93
N VAL A 61 -1.04 11.26 6.06
CA VAL A 61 -0.40 11.01 7.37
C VAL A 61 -0.19 12.31 8.14
N SER A 62 0.09 13.42 7.43
CA SER A 62 0.29 14.71 8.10
C SER A 62 -1.00 15.27 8.67
N LEU A 63 -2.06 15.25 7.88
CA LEU A 63 -3.36 15.80 8.26
C LEU A 63 -4.10 14.94 9.29
N LEU A 64 -3.77 13.64 9.38
CA LEU A 64 -4.34 12.75 10.41
C LEU A 64 -4.00 13.15 11.84
N ARG A 65 -2.94 13.92 12.05
CA ARG A 65 -2.47 14.31 13.39
C ARG A 65 -3.26 15.46 14.01
N HIS A 66 -4.06 16.18 13.21
CA HIS A 66 -4.86 17.31 13.68
C HIS A 66 -6.34 16.97 13.67
N ASN A 67 -7.01 17.00 14.82
CA ASN A 67 -8.43 16.64 14.90
C ASN A 67 -9.33 17.81 14.48
N LEU A 68 -9.86 17.77 13.26
CA LEU A 68 -10.62 18.88 12.70
C LEU A 68 -11.99 19.08 13.36
N LYS A 69 -12.54 18.06 14.03
CA LYS A 69 -13.80 18.20 14.78
C LYS A 69 -13.68 19.13 15.98
N LYS A 70 -12.50 19.18 16.60
CA LYS A 70 -12.22 20.04 17.77
C LYS A 70 -11.81 21.46 17.38
N GLU A 71 -11.60 21.73 16.10
CA GLU A 71 -11.13 23.04 15.65
C GLU A 71 -12.31 23.99 15.43
N ASP A 72 -12.36 25.08 16.18
CA ASP A 72 -13.40 26.10 16.03
C ASP A 72 -13.05 27.16 14.97
N GLN A 73 -11.77 27.32 14.63
CA GLN A 73 -11.33 28.35 13.69
C GLN A 73 -11.56 27.93 12.23
N ASP A 74 -12.50 28.59 11.57
CA ASP A 74 -12.78 28.38 10.13
C ASP A 74 -11.57 28.61 9.24
N ILE A 75 -10.67 29.52 9.61
CA ILE A 75 -9.42 29.78 8.87
C ILE A 75 -8.54 28.53 8.83
N LYS A 76 -8.38 27.82 9.96
CA LYS A 76 -7.59 26.58 10.02
C LYS A 76 -8.26 25.44 9.28
N LYS A 77 -9.60 25.34 9.33
CA LYS A 77 -10.36 24.40 8.48
C LYS A 77 -10.08 24.63 7.00
N ARG A 78 -10.05 25.89 6.55
CA ARG A 78 -9.70 26.23 5.16
C ARG A 78 -8.27 25.86 4.80
N LYS A 79 -7.29 26.13 5.68
CA LYS A 79 -5.88 25.75 5.48
C LYS A 79 -5.69 24.23 5.41
N PHE A 80 -6.43 23.48 6.23
CA PHE A 80 -6.47 22.01 6.18
C PHE A 80 -6.94 21.49 4.81
N ILE A 81 -8.04 22.06 4.29
CA ILE A 81 -8.58 21.68 2.98
C ILE A 81 -7.65 22.08 1.84
N ASN A 82 -7.08 23.29 1.86
CA ASN A 82 -6.08 23.70 0.89
C ASN A 82 -4.88 22.73 0.87
N THR A 83 -4.44 22.24 2.04
CA THR A 83 -3.37 21.24 2.13
C THR A 83 -3.73 19.92 1.45
N CYS A 84 -4.99 19.47 1.55
CA CYS A 84 -5.46 18.28 0.84
C CYS A 84 -5.27 18.42 -0.67
N TRP A 85 -5.52 19.61 -1.23
CA TRP A 85 -5.44 19.87 -2.66
C TRP A 85 -4.01 19.94 -3.22
N LEU A 86 -2.98 19.89 -2.38
CA LEU A 86 -1.59 19.71 -2.82
C LEU A 86 -1.36 18.37 -3.55
N VAL A 87 -2.28 17.40 -3.43
CA VAL A 87 -2.24 16.15 -4.20
C VAL A 87 -2.27 16.36 -5.70
N ILE A 88 -2.95 17.41 -6.20
CA ILE A 88 -3.05 17.68 -7.65
C ILE A 88 -1.70 18.12 -8.22
N PRO A 89 -1.06 19.21 -7.74
CA PRO A 89 0.22 19.63 -8.30
C PRO A 89 1.31 18.56 -8.14
N LEU A 90 1.36 17.87 -6.99
CA LEU A 90 2.27 16.73 -6.81
C LEU A 90 1.96 15.60 -7.79
N GLY A 91 0.67 15.28 -7.96
CA GLY A 91 0.19 14.29 -8.90
C GLY A 91 0.60 14.60 -10.34
N VAL A 92 0.47 15.85 -10.79
CA VAL A 92 0.92 16.30 -12.12
C VAL A 92 2.41 16.10 -12.31
N CYS A 93 3.23 16.52 -11.33
CA CYS A 93 4.69 16.34 -11.43
C CYS A 93 5.07 14.86 -11.51
N ILE A 94 4.52 14.03 -10.61
CA ILE A 94 4.85 12.60 -10.52
C ILE A 94 4.34 11.85 -11.75
N SER A 95 3.10 12.11 -12.19
CA SER A 95 2.52 11.47 -13.37
C SER A 95 3.29 11.85 -14.64
N SER A 96 3.76 13.09 -14.76
CA SER A 96 4.56 13.53 -15.91
C SER A 96 5.90 12.79 -15.97
N ILE A 97 6.61 12.68 -14.85
CA ILE A 97 7.88 11.95 -14.78
C ILE A 97 7.67 10.47 -15.13
N LEU A 98 6.67 9.82 -14.53
CA LEU A 98 6.40 8.40 -14.78
C LEU A 98 5.89 8.13 -16.19
N TYR A 99 5.12 9.05 -16.77
CA TYR A 99 4.71 8.97 -18.18
C TYR A 99 5.94 8.99 -19.10
N LEU A 100 6.88 9.92 -18.88
CA LEU A 100 8.12 10.01 -19.67
C LEU A 100 9.00 8.76 -19.52
N ILE A 101 9.11 8.21 -18.30
CA ILE A 101 9.83 6.96 -18.05
C ILE A 101 9.15 5.79 -18.80
N ALA A 102 7.83 5.69 -18.70
CA ALA A 102 7.05 4.63 -19.34
C ALA A 102 7.15 4.67 -20.88
N LEU A 103 7.23 5.87 -21.47
CA LEU A 103 7.45 6.04 -22.91
C LEU A 103 8.89 5.76 -23.35
N SER A 104 9.87 6.06 -22.49
CA SER A 104 11.29 5.81 -22.78
C SER A 104 11.66 4.34 -22.65
N THR A 105 10.88 3.58 -21.88
CA THR A 105 11.19 2.17 -21.55
C THR A 105 10.01 1.22 -21.80
N PRO A 106 9.43 1.17 -23.02
CA PRO A 106 8.42 0.20 -23.35
C PRO A 106 9.04 -1.21 -23.37
N PRO A 107 8.30 -2.24 -22.90
CA PRO A 107 8.66 -3.65 -23.05
C PRO A 107 9.00 -4.01 -24.49
N GLN A 108 9.87 -5.00 -24.69
CA GLN A 108 10.35 -5.40 -26.03
C GLN A 108 9.17 -5.81 -26.92
N GLU A 109 8.24 -6.57 -26.37
CA GLU A 109 7.03 -7.08 -27.01
C GLU A 109 6.10 -5.94 -27.51
N ILE A 110 6.14 -4.77 -26.87
CA ILE A 110 5.37 -3.58 -27.26
C ILE A 110 6.16 -2.72 -28.25
N ARG A 111 7.48 -2.66 -28.11
CA ARG A 111 8.36 -1.85 -28.95
C ARG A 111 8.33 -2.30 -30.41
N ASP A 112 8.24 -3.60 -30.63
CA ASP A 112 8.34 -4.20 -31.97
C ASP A 112 7.06 -4.02 -32.80
N SER A 113 5.94 -3.61 -32.18
CA SER A 113 4.64 -3.49 -32.84
C SER A 113 4.04 -2.09 -32.67
N PRO A 114 3.90 -1.28 -33.74
CA PRO A 114 3.45 0.11 -33.63
C PRO A 114 2.00 0.24 -33.14
N ASN A 115 1.13 -0.72 -33.48
CA ASN A 115 -0.25 -0.74 -33.01
C ASN A 115 -0.31 -0.95 -31.49
N LEU A 116 0.44 -1.93 -30.95
CA LEU A 116 0.56 -2.17 -29.52
C LEU A 116 1.11 -0.96 -28.76
N LEU A 117 2.11 -0.28 -29.32
CA LEU A 117 2.66 0.93 -28.72
C LEU A 117 1.59 2.01 -28.55
N SER A 118 0.74 2.21 -29.57
CA SER A 118 -0.37 3.19 -29.49
C SER A 118 -1.40 2.81 -28.42
N VAL A 119 -1.69 1.52 -28.26
CA VAL A 119 -2.62 1.00 -27.25
C VAL A 119 -2.04 1.13 -25.85
N TYR A 120 -0.74 0.84 -25.69
CA TYR A 120 0.01 1.01 -24.45
C TYR A 120 -0.03 2.46 -23.97
N GLN A 121 0.23 3.42 -24.86
CA GLN A 121 0.16 4.85 -24.54
C GLN A 121 -1.24 5.28 -24.08
N LYS A 122 -2.28 4.87 -24.82
CA LYS A 122 -3.68 5.14 -24.45
C LYS A 122 -4.01 4.55 -23.08
N THR A 123 -3.53 3.35 -22.79
CA THR A 123 -3.77 2.67 -21.51
C THR A 123 -3.09 3.39 -20.34
N ILE A 124 -1.86 3.87 -20.51
CA ILE A 124 -1.21 4.71 -19.49
C ILE A 124 -2.02 5.98 -19.23
N LEU A 125 -2.52 6.65 -20.27
CA LEU A 125 -3.35 7.84 -20.12
C LEU A 125 -4.67 7.52 -19.38
N LEU A 126 -5.28 6.35 -19.62
CA LEU A 126 -6.45 5.89 -18.85
C LEU A 126 -6.12 5.72 -17.36
N TYR A 127 -4.97 5.14 -17.02
CA TYR A 127 -4.55 5.01 -15.61
C TYR A 127 -4.23 6.36 -14.96
N ILE A 128 -3.58 7.28 -15.69
CA ILE A 128 -3.30 8.63 -15.19
C ILE A 128 -4.62 9.38 -14.95
N THR A 129 -5.54 9.36 -15.91
CA THR A 129 -6.87 10.01 -15.76
C THR A 129 -7.67 9.39 -14.61
N ALA A 130 -7.58 8.08 -14.39
CA ALA A 130 -8.15 7.42 -13.22
C ALA A 130 -7.56 7.94 -11.90
N CYS A 131 -6.24 8.15 -11.83
CA CYS A 131 -5.58 8.75 -10.65
C CYS A 131 -6.10 10.17 -10.36
N PHE A 132 -6.28 10.99 -11.39
CA PHE A 132 -6.83 12.35 -11.26
C PHE A 132 -8.30 12.36 -10.85
N ALA A 133 -9.10 11.42 -11.36
CA ALA A 133 -10.47 11.22 -10.88
C ALA A 133 -10.48 10.94 -9.38
N GLU A 134 -9.53 10.15 -8.88
CA GLU A 134 -9.43 9.89 -7.46
C GLU A 134 -8.91 11.08 -6.62
N PHE A 135 -8.05 11.95 -7.17
CA PHE A 135 -7.61 13.15 -6.45
C PHE A 135 -8.77 14.09 -6.12
N SER A 136 -9.84 14.05 -6.91
CA SER A 136 -10.99 14.95 -6.75
C SER A 136 -11.73 14.80 -5.42
N PHE A 137 -11.69 13.62 -4.80
CA PHE A 137 -12.38 13.35 -3.54
C PHE A 137 -11.45 13.34 -2.33
N GLU A 138 -10.17 13.68 -2.51
CA GLU A 138 -9.16 13.59 -1.45
C GLU A 138 -9.53 14.32 -0.15
N PRO A 139 -10.08 15.56 -0.17
CA PRO A 139 -10.47 16.24 1.07
C PRO A 139 -11.55 15.46 1.84
N ILE A 140 -12.50 14.84 1.13
CA ILE A 140 -13.57 14.05 1.75
C ILE A 140 -12.97 12.80 2.40
N TYR A 141 -12.07 12.11 1.69
CA TYR A 141 -11.38 10.93 2.20
C TYR A 141 -10.60 11.24 3.49
N VAL A 142 -9.79 12.30 3.48
CA VAL A 142 -8.97 12.70 4.64
C VAL A 142 -9.84 13.04 5.85
N LEU A 143 -10.97 13.70 5.65
CA LEU A 143 -11.89 14.05 6.75
C LEU A 143 -12.60 12.83 7.36
N ILE A 144 -12.99 11.87 6.52
CA ILE A 144 -13.54 10.59 7.00
C ILE A 144 -12.49 9.86 7.85
N GLN A 145 -11.24 9.83 7.38
CA GLN A 145 -10.14 9.21 8.08
C GLN A 145 -9.83 9.90 9.42
N ASN A 146 -9.82 11.23 9.44
CA ASN A 146 -9.63 12.04 10.64
C ASN A 146 -10.77 11.87 11.67
N SER A 147 -11.99 11.65 11.18
CA SER A 147 -13.18 11.43 12.01
C SER A 147 -13.35 9.98 12.49
N LEU A 148 -12.45 9.06 12.11
CA LEU A 148 -12.50 7.63 12.41
C LEU A 148 -13.81 6.91 11.97
N ASP A 149 -14.52 7.45 10.95
CA ASP A 149 -15.81 6.91 10.48
C ASP A 149 -15.63 6.03 9.23
N TYR A 150 -15.04 4.85 9.41
CA TYR A 150 -14.59 3.99 8.31
C TYR A 150 -15.73 3.27 7.54
N ARG A 151 -16.97 3.28 8.04
CA ARG A 151 -18.03 2.41 7.51
C ARG A 151 -18.38 2.74 6.07
N ASP A 152 -18.69 4.00 5.79
CA ASP A 152 -19.09 4.43 4.44
C ASP A 152 -17.91 4.27 3.45
N ARG A 153 -16.67 4.47 3.93
CA ARG A 153 -15.44 4.25 3.14
C ARG A 153 -15.29 2.79 2.70
N ILE A 154 -15.39 1.83 3.62
CA ILE A 154 -15.17 0.41 3.28
C ILE A 154 -16.20 -0.05 2.24
N VAL A 155 -17.43 0.45 2.31
CA VAL A 155 -18.47 0.15 1.31
C VAL A 155 -18.13 0.76 -0.06
N ALA A 156 -17.68 2.02 -0.10
CA ALA A 156 -17.28 2.68 -1.34
C ALA A 156 -16.08 1.96 -2.00
N ASP A 157 -15.05 1.65 -1.22
CA ASP A 157 -13.85 0.95 -1.69
C ASP A 157 -14.21 -0.46 -2.22
N PHE A 158 -15.12 -1.16 -1.54
CA PHE A 158 -15.63 -2.46 -1.97
C PHE A 158 -16.42 -2.39 -3.30
N LEU A 159 -17.34 -1.45 -3.42
CA LEU A 159 -18.15 -1.27 -4.64
C LEU A 159 -17.27 -0.97 -5.86
N ALA A 160 -16.24 -0.15 -5.70
CA ALA A 160 -15.32 0.16 -6.78
C ALA A 160 -14.54 -1.08 -7.26
N ILE A 161 -14.02 -1.89 -6.34
CA ILE A 161 -13.34 -3.15 -6.67
C ILE A 161 -14.29 -4.13 -7.39
N MET A 162 -15.55 -4.19 -6.95
CA MET A 162 -16.58 -5.00 -7.64
C MET A 162 -16.82 -4.53 -9.06
N VAL A 163 -16.97 -3.21 -9.29
CA VAL A 163 -17.15 -2.64 -10.63
C VAL A 163 -15.94 -2.95 -11.50
N ARG A 164 -14.72 -2.70 -11.00
CA ARG A 164 -13.47 -3.01 -11.71
C ARG A 164 -13.46 -4.46 -12.17
N SER A 165 -13.70 -5.38 -11.24
CA SER A 165 -13.62 -6.82 -11.51
C SER A 165 -14.70 -7.29 -12.47
N THR A 166 -15.92 -6.76 -12.34
CA THR A 166 -17.05 -7.11 -13.22
C THR A 166 -16.79 -6.63 -14.64
N VAL A 167 -16.33 -5.38 -14.81
CA VAL A 167 -15.95 -4.85 -16.13
C VAL A 167 -14.85 -5.71 -16.75
N CYS A 168 -13.78 -6.03 -16.00
CA CYS A 168 -12.73 -6.89 -16.52
C CYS A 168 -13.26 -8.27 -16.98
N ILE A 169 -14.07 -8.95 -16.16
CA ILE A 169 -14.60 -10.29 -16.51
C ILE A 169 -15.48 -10.23 -17.76
N LEU A 170 -16.40 -9.26 -17.86
CA LEU A 170 -17.34 -9.14 -18.97
C LEU A 170 -16.65 -8.84 -20.32
N PHE A 171 -15.61 -8.01 -20.31
CA PHE A 171 -14.90 -7.64 -21.53
C PHE A 171 -13.81 -8.65 -21.93
N LEU A 172 -13.32 -9.46 -20.99
CA LEU A 172 -12.35 -10.54 -21.26
C LEU A 172 -13.03 -11.86 -21.65
N SER A 173 -14.32 -12.04 -21.40
CA SER A 173 -15.04 -13.30 -21.71
C SER A 173 -15.31 -13.56 -23.21
N GLY A 174 -14.57 -12.94 -24.13
CA GLY A 174 -14.74 -13.10 -25.58
C GLY A 174 -13.60 -13.87 -26.25
N ASN A 175 -13.96 -14.86 -27.07
CA ASN A 175 -13.17 -15.70 -28.01
C ASN A 175 -11.66 -15.85 -27.73
N LYS A 176 -11.27 -17.01 -27.20
CA LYS A 176 -9.86 -17.45 -27.01
C LYS A 176 -9.08 -17.70 -28.31
N SER A 177 -9.69 -17.46 -29.47
CA SER A 177 -9.10 -17.71 -30.79
C SER A 177 -8.49 -16.45 -31.43
N GLU A 178 -8.32 -15.37 -30.68
CA GLU A 178 -7.69 -14.13 -31.15
C GLU A 178 -6.16 -14.26 -31.25
N ASP A 179 -5.53 -13.55 -32.19
CA ASP A 179 -4.07 -13.47 -32.33
C ASP A 179 -3.41 -12.86 -31.08
N TYR A 180 -2.14 -13.19 -30.83
CA TYR A 180 -1.38 -12.71 -29.67
C TYR A 180 -1.44 -11.18 -29.50
N GLU A 181 -1.20 -10.42 -30.57
CA GLU A 181 -1.24 -8.95 -30.56
C GLU A 181 -2.64 -8.40 -30.18
N THR A 182 -3.69 -9.06 -30.66
CA THR A 182 -5.08 -8.70 -30.37
C THR A 182 -5.42 -8.97 -28.91
N GLN A 183 -5.00 -10.12 -28.38
CA GLN A 183 -5.19 -10.46 -26.97
C GLN A 183 -4.49 -9.46 -26.05
N LEU A 184 -3.25 -9.07 -26.37
CA LEU A 184 -2.48 -8.12 -25.58
C LEU A 184 -3.10 -6.72 -25.63
N SER A 185 -3.49 -6.26 -26.83
CA SER A 185 -4.17 -4.97 -27.04
C SER A 185 -5.50 -4.89 -26.27
N LYS A 186 -6.32 -5.93 -26.38
CA LYS A 186 -7.61 -6.04 -25.69
C LYS A 186 -7.41 -6.04 -24.18
N GLY A 187 -6.45 -6.83 -23.68
CA GLY A 187 -6.08 -6.85 -22.27
C GLY A 187 -5.77 -5.45 -21.73
N CYS A 188 -4.85 -4.73 -22.39
CA CYS A 188 -4.47 -3.37 -22.00
C CYS A 188 -5.69 -2.42 -21.90
N LEU A 189 -6.52 -2.36 -22.94
CA LEU A 189 -7.67 -1.45 -22.97
C LEU A 189 -8.73 -1.82 -21.94
N VAL A 190 -9.01 -3.10 -21.74
CA VAL A 190 -9.98 -3.56 -20.73
C VAL A 190 -9.52 -3.21 -19.32
N PHE A 191 -8.22 -3.39 -19.02
CA PHE A 191 -7.68 -2.99 -17.72
C PHE A 191 -7.63 -1.47 -17.52
N GLY A 192 -7.33 -0.71 -18.56
CA GLY A 192 -7.39 0.76 -18.49
C GLY A 192 -8.80 1.28 -18.26
N THR A 193 -9.77 0.77 -19.01
CA THR A 193 -11.18 1.20 -18.93
C THR A 193 -11.84 0.73 -17.63
N SER A 194 -11.56 -0.48 -17.15
CA SER A 194 -12.04 -0.97 -15.85
C SER A 194 -11.48 -0.17 -14.67
N GLN A 195 -10.20 0.21 -14.72
CA GLN A 195 -9.61 1.06 -13.69
C GLN A 195 -10.25 2.45 -13.69
N LEU A 196 -10.47 3.04 -14.86
CA LEU A 196 -11.17 4.32 -14.95
C LEU A 196 -12.62 4.23 -14.42
N ALA A 197 -13.35 3.17 -14.77
CA ALA A 197 -14.70 2.92 -14.27
C ALA A 197 -14.72 2.77 -12.74
N SER A 198 -13.72 2.08 -12.17
CA SER A 198 -13.52 1.96 -10.72
C SER A 198 -13.30 3.32 -10.07
N SER A 199 -12.37 4.13 -10.60
CA SER A 199 -12.07 5.46 -10.06
C SER A 199 -13.27 6.40 -10.17
N VAL A 200 -14.04 6.37 -11.27
CA VAL A 200 -15.30 7.12 -11.40
C VAL A 200 -16.34 6.68 -10.36
N THR A 201 -16.44 5.37 -10.11
CA THR A 201 -17.33 4.82 -9.06
C THR A 201 -16.93 5.34 -7.68
N LEU A 202 -15.63 5.34 -7.35
CA LEU A 202 -15.13 5.93 -6.10
C LEU A 202 -15.48 7.42 -6.01
N THR A 203 -15.24 8.18 -7.08
CA THR A 203 -15.56 9.60 -7.13
C THR A 203 -17.03 9.85 -6.80
N ILE A 204 -17.96 9.17 -7.49
CA ILE A 204 -19.40 9.29 -7.25
C ILE A 204 -19.74 8.91 -5.80
N ALA A 205 -19.19 7.80 -5.30
CA ALA A 205 -19.44 7.32 -3.95
C ALA A 205 -18.97 8.32 -2.88
N TYR A 206 -17.75 8.84 -2.98
CA TYR A 206 -17.22 9.81 -2.03
C TYR A 206 -17.94 11.16 -2.10
N PHE A 207 -18.31 11.65 -3.28
CA PHE A 207 -19.14 12.86 -3.40
C PHE A 207 -20.52 12.67 -2.75
N TYR A 208 -21.14 11.49 -2.92
CA TYR A 208 -22.38 11.14 -2.23
C TYR A 208 -22.20 11.09 -0.70
N ILE A 209 -21.11 10.49 -0.22
CA ILE A 209 -20.79 10.46 1.21
C ILE A 209 -20.59 11.88 1.74
N GLY A 210 -19.85 12.73 1.02
CA GLY A 210 -19.66 14.14 1.37
C GLY A 210 -20.98 14.89 1.54
N LEU A 211 -21.90 14.74 0.58
CA LEU A 211 -23.25 15.31 0.64
C LEU A 211 -24.05 14.82 1.85
N LYS A 212 -24.00 13.52 2.14
CA LYS A 212 -24.67 12.90 3.29
C LYS A 212 -24.09 13.40 4.62
N LYS A 213 -22.76 13.55 4.73
CA LYS A 213 -22.08 13.98 5.95
C LYS A 213 -22.26 15.47 6.24
N CYS A 214 -22.34 16.32 5.22
CA CYS A 214 -22.63 17.75 5.36
C CYS A 214 -23.93 18.04 6.13
N LYS A 215 -24.91 17.13 6.06
CA LYS A 215 -26.19 17.23 6.80
C LYS A 215 -26.09 16.89 8.28
N LYS A 216 -24.96 16.37 8.78
CA LYS A 216 -24.77 16.04 10.20
C LYS A 216 -24.27 17.25 10.99
N ASP A 217 -24.83 17.47 12.18
CA ASP A 217 -24.46 18.59 13.04
C ASP A 217 -23.03 18.51 13.59
N ASP A 218 -22.50 17.31 13.80
CA ASP A 218 -21.12 17.08 14.28
C ASP A 218 -20.06 17.05 13.14
N TRP A 219 -20.46 17.30 11.89
CA TRP A 219 -19.50 17.30 10.78
C TRP A 219 -18.85 18.68 10.59
N PRO A 220 -17.52 18.77 10.42
CA PRO A 220 -16.80 20.05 10.38
C PRO A 220 -17.12 20.90 9.15
N ILE A 221 -17.64 20.30 8.08
CA ILE A 221 -17.94 20.99 6.82
C ILE A 221 -19.45 20.92 6.52
N LYS A 222 -20.13 22.07 6.51
CA LYS A 222 -21.60 22.10 6.33
C LYS A 222 -22.08 22.08 4.88
N ASN A 223 -21.23 22.48 3.93
CA ASN A 223 -21.60 22.57 2.51
C ASN A 223 -20.54 21.94 1.60
N MET A 224 -20.93 21.47 0.42
CA MET A 224 -19.98 20.89 -0.55
C MET A 224 -18.89 21.86 -1.00
N TYR A 225 -19.20 23.15 -1.09
CA TYR A 225 -18.22 24.21 -1.35
C TYR A 225 -17.13 24.32 -0.28
N GLY A 226 -17.36 23.74 0.91
CA GLY A 226 -16.35 23.66 1.96
C GLY A 226 -15.20 22.72 1.64
N TYR A 227 -15.40 21.74 0.75
CA TYR A 227 -14.33 20.82 0.31
C TYR A 227 -13.46 21.40 -0.81
N LEU A 228 -13.89 22.49 -1.45
CA LEU A 228 -13.13 23.12 -2.54
C LEU A 228 -11.94 23.93 -2.00
N PRO A 229 -10.85 24.06 -2.79
CA PRO A 229 -9.72 24.90 -2.41
C PRO A 229 -10.16 26.37 -2.41
N THR A 230 -9.52 27.17 -1.55
CA THR A 230 -9.78 28.60 -1.46
C THR A 230 -8.96 29.33 -2.52
N ILE A 231 -9.62 29.81 -3.58
CA ILE A 231 -9.01 30.63 -4.63
C ILE A 231 -9.55 32.07 -4.46
N PRO A 232 -8.71 33.13 -4.44
CA PRO A 232 -7.29 33.19 -4.80
C PRO A 232 -6.28 33.03 -3.63
N LYS A 233 -6.72 33.07 -2.37
CA LYS A 233 -5.81 32.93 -1.20
C LYS A 233 -5.56 31.45 -0.86
N PHE A 234 -4.79 30.76 -1.70
CA PHE A 234 -4.34 29.40 -1.43
C PHE A 234 -3.24 29.41 -0.35
N GLU A 235 -3.66 29.47 0.90
CA GLU A 235 -2.76 29.42 2.05
C GLU A 235 -2.71 28.02 2.64
N VAL A 236 -1.50 27.54 2.87
CA VAL A 236 -1.21 26.30 3.60
C VAL A 236 -0.50 26.70 4.89
N GLU A 237 -0.87 26.06 6.00
CA GLU A 237 -0.22 26.31 7.28
C GLU A 237 1.22 25.77 7.26
N SER A 238 2.17 26.58 7.71
CA SER A 238 3.60 26.24 7.70
C SER A 238 3.90 24.93 8.43
N TYR A 239 3.14 24.63 9.49
CA TYR A 239 3.21 23.37 10.21
C TYR A 239 2.91 22.17 9.31
N TYR A 240 1.76 22.18 8.62
CA TYR A 240 1.39 21.10 7.68
C TYR A 240 2.38 21.00 6.53
N ALA A 241 2.81 22.13 5.95
CA ALA A 241 3.77 22.12 4.84
C ALA A 241 5.10 21.43 5.22
N ASN A 242 5.64 21.73 6.40
CA ASN A 242 6.86 21.10 6.89
C ASN A 242 6.69 19.60 7.17
N LEU A 243 5.53 19.23 7.73
CA LEU A 243 5.25 17.83 8.03
C LEU A 243 5.07 17.01 6.75
N VAL A 244 4.30 17.53 5.78
CA VAL A 244 4.13 16.93 4.45
C VAL A 244 5.49 16.75 3.77
N LYS A 245 6.33 17.79 3.75
CA LYS A 245 7.68 17.70 3.17
C LYS A 245 8.52 16.58 3.80
N THR A 246 8.46 16.43 5.12
CA THR A 246 9.25 15.44 5.86
C THR A 246 8.74 14.02 5.61
N ILE A 247 7.43 13.81 5.73
CA ILE A 247 6.81 12.49 5.57
C ILE A 247 6.84 12.05 4.10
N THR A 248 6.69 12.97 3.14
CA THR A 248 6.82 12.62 1.71
C THR A 248 8.22 12.15 1.37
N LYS A 249 9.28 12.75 1.95
CA LYS A 249 10.66 12.24 1.78
C LYS A 249 10.82 10.83 2.32
N GLN A 250 10.28 10.57 3.51
CA GLN A 250 10.28 9.23 4.11
C GLN A 250 9.47 8.24 3.25
N SER A 251 8.34 8.67 2.72
CA SER A 251 7.46 7.85 1.87
C SER A 251 8.15 7.50 0.55
N LEU A 252 8.93 8.41 -0.03
CA LEU A 252 9.73 8.12 -1.22
C LEU A 252 10.77 7.01 -0.96
N LEU A 253 11.52 7.11 0.14
CA LEU A 253 12.48 6.07 0.54
C LEU A 253 11.76 4.73 0.77
N LYS A 254 10.64 4.77 1.49
CA LYS A 254 9.80 3.59 1.73
C LYS A 254 9.32 2.97 0.41
N HIS A 255 8.89 3.79 -0.54
CA HIS A 255 8.43 3.31 -1.84
C HIS A 255 9.55 2.54 -2.54
N ILE A 256 10.74 3.14 -2.69
CA ILE A 256 11.88 2.50 -3.33
C ILE A 256 12.25 1.17 -2.65
N LEU A 257 12.28 1.13 -1.31
CA LEU A 257 12.63 -0.09 -0.56
C LEU A 257 11.57 -1.18 -0.67
N THR A 258 10.30 -0.82 -0.83
CA THR A 258 9.18 -1.78 -0.84
C THR A 258 8.79 -2.24 -2.24
N THR A 259 9.06 -1.44 -3.27
CA THR A 259 8.78 -1.77 -4.67
C THR A 259 10.05 -1.98 -5.49
N GLY A 260 11.20 -2.10 -4.83
CA GLY A 260 12.50 -2.30 -5.49
C GLY A 260 12.55 -3.58 -6.32
N ASP A 261 11.87 -4.63 -5.86
CA ASP A 261 11.63 -5.87 -6.61
C ASP A 261 10.91 -5.61 -7.95
N THR A 262 9.80 -4.88 -7.91
CA THR A 262 8.95 -4.54 -9.06
C THR A 262 9.68 -3.61 -10.03
N ILE A 263 10.43 -2.64 -9.50
CA ILE A 263 11.32 -1.78 -10.29
C ILE A 263 12.35 -2.63 -11.05
N THR A 264 12.99 -3.57 -10.35
CA THR A 264 14.04 -4.43 -10.93
C THR A 264 13.46 -5.31 -12.04
N LEU A 265 12.32 -5.95 -11.78
CA LEU A 265 11.61 -6.79 -12.77
C LEU A 265 11.17 -5.98 -14.00
N ASN A 266 10.73 -4.74 -13.80
CA ASN A 266 10.38 -3.84 -14.88
C ASN A 266 11.57 -3.50 -15.79
N PHE A 267 12.79 -3.43 -15.27
CA PHE A 267 13.96 -3.11 -16.10
C PHE A 267 14.65 -4.34 -16.70
N LEU A 268 14.59 -5.48 -16.02
CA LEU A 268 15.45 -6.63 -16.33
C LEU A 268 14.72 -7.89 -16.79
N SER A 269 13.38 -7.95 -16.67
CA SER A 269 12.63 -9.19 -16.89
C SER A 269 11.59 -9.10 -18.00
N SER A 270 11.27 -10.24 -18.62
CA SER A 270 10.23 -10.36 -19.63
C SER A 270 8.83 -10.12 -19.05
N LEU A 271 7.83 -9.84 -19.91
CA LEU A 271 6.45 -9.67 -19.45
C LEU A 271 5.90 -10.95 -18.80
N LYS A 272 6.29 -12.10 -19.32
CA LYS A 272 5.89 -13.40 -18.78
C LYS A 272 6.41 -13.59 -17.35
N ASP A 273 7.68 -13.29 -17.10
CA ASP A 273 8.30 -13.40 -15.78
C ASP A 273 7.68 -12.41 -14.78
N GLN A 274 7.39 -11.19 -15.23
CA GLN A 274 6.66 -10.19 -14.43
C GLN A 274 5.26 -10.71 -14.04
N GLY A 275 4.55 -11.37 -14.98
CA GLY A 275 3.23 -11.97 -14.72
C GLY A 275 3.30 -13.11 -13.71
N VAL A 276 4.26 -14.02 -13.86
CA VAL A 276 4.48 -15.13 -12.92
C VAL A 276 4.86 -14.61 -11.54
N TYR A 277 5.82 -13.68 -11.46
CA TYR A 277 6.22 -13.07 -10.19
C TYR A 277 5.05 -12.37 -9.52
N SER A 278 4.27 -11.59 -10.27
CA SER A 278 3.12 -10.87 -9.72
C SER A 278 2.10 -11.83 -9.12
N VAL A 279 1.83 -12.95 -9.77
CA VAL A 279 0.99 -14.02 -9.24
C VAL A 279 1.59 -14.54 -7.93
N VAL A 280 2.85 -14.99 -7.92
CA VAL A 280 3.51 -15.56 -6.74
C VAL A 280 3.54 -14.57 -5.57
N SER A 281 3.97 -13.33 -5.78
CA SER A 281 4.02 -12.28 -4.77
C SER A 281 2.63 -11.96 -4.23
N ASN A 282 1.60 -11.99 -5.09
CA ASN A 282 0.24 -11.73 -4.68
C ASN A 282 -0.31 -12.82 -3.75
N TYR A 283 -0.09 -14.09 -4.06
CA TYR A 283 -0.51 -15.20 -3.21
C TYR A 283 0.36 -15.33 -1.95
N GLY A 284 1.68 -15.15 -2.07
CA GLY A 284 2.62 -15.28 -0.97
C GLY A 284 2.43 -14.25 0.15
N SER A 285 2.05 -13.03 -0.20
CA SER A 285 1.79 -11.95 0.78
C SER A 285 0.34 -11.91 1.30
N LEU A 286 -0.55 -12.75 0.78
CA LEU A 286 -1.99 -12.67 1.03
C LEU A 286 -2.33 -12.80 2.52
N VAL A 287 -1.74 -13.79 3.20
CA VAL A 287 -2.02 -14.06 4.62
C VAL A 287 -1.63 -12.86 5.48
N ALA A 288 -0.47 -12.27 5.22
CA ALA A 288 -0.02 -11.06 5.91
C ALA A 288 -0.95 -9.85 5.61
N ARG A 289 -1.42 -9.70 4.37
CA ARG A 289 -2.33 -8.60 3.97
C ARG A 289 -3.75 -8.74 4.52
N ILE A 290 -4.25 -9.95 4.68
CA ILE A 290 -5.59 -10.17 5.26
C ILE A 290 -5.57 -9.94 6.77
N LEU A 291 -4.52 -10.40 7.45
CA LEU A 291 -4.46 -10.38 8.91
C LEU A 291 -3.81 -9.11 9.47
N LEU A 292 -2.62 -8.73 8.98
CA LEU A 292 -1.79 -7.72 9.63
C LEU A 292 -2.04 -6.29 9.12
N GLN A 293 -2.28 -6.10 7.82
CA GLN A 293 -2.52 -4.76 7.25
C GLN A 293 -3.72 -4.01 7.85
N PRO A 294 -4.91 -4.61 8.04
CA PRO A 294 -6.04 -3.90 8.65
C PRO A 294 -5.71 -3.46 10.07
N ILE A 295 -5.04 -4.32 10.84
CA ILE A 295 -4.60 -4.04 12.20
C ILE A 295 -3.62 -2.87 12.18
N GLU A 296 -2.60 -2.91 11.32
CA GLU A 296 -1.61 -1.84 11.15
C GLU A 296 -2.28 -0.49 10.82
N GLU A 297 -3.21 -0.47 9.87
CA GLU A 297 -3.91 0.75 9.45
C GLU A 297 -4.75 1.34 10.59
N ILE A 298 -5.52 0.49 11.30
CA ILE A 298 -6.36 0.93 12.43
C ILE A 298 -5.48 1.46 13.56
N CYS A 299 -4.41 0.74 13.92
CA CYS A 299 -3.48 1.15 14.97
C CYS A 299 -2.83 2.50 14.63
N ARG A 300 -2.33 2.66 13.39
CA ARG A 300 -1.69 3.90 12.94
C ARG A 300 -2.65 5.08 13.02
N ASN A 301 -3.89 4.94 12.56
CA ASN A 301 -4.86 6.03 12.61
C ASN A 301 -5.24 6.39 14.06
N TYR A 302 -5.52 5.38 14.89
CA TYR A 302 -5.88 5.57 16.30
C TYR A 302 -4.78 6.30 17.06
N PHE A 303 -3.53 5.85 16.93
CA PHE A 303 -2.40 6.50 17.59
C PHE A 303 -2.08 7.87 17.00
N SER A 304 -2.25 8.08 15.69
CA SER A 304 -1.99 9.38 15.07
C SER A 304 -2.96 10.46 15.56
N VAL A 305 -4.24 10.11 15.75
CA VAL A 305 -5.27 11.03 16.26
C VAL A 305 -5.11 11.25 17.77
N GLN A 306 -4.82 10.20 18.54
CA GLN A 306 -4.75 10.28 20.00
C GLN A 306 -3.47 10.96 20.51
N PHE A 307 -2.34 10.72 19.84
CA PHE A 307 -1.03 11.25 20.25
C PHE A 307 -0.56 12.45 19.40
N GLY A 308 -1.31 12.85 18.36
CA GLY A 308 -0.99 14.00 17.52
C GLY A 308 -0.99 15.35 18.25
N GLU A 309 -1.73 15.46 19.35
CA GLU A 309 -1.83 16.66 20.20
C GLU A 309 -0.77 16.71 21.34
N TYR A 310 -0.05 15.62 21.61
CA TYR A 310 0.97 15.58 22.68
C TYR A 310 2.38 15.77 22.12
N SER A 311 2.79 17.03 21.96
CA SER A 311 4.21 17.35 21.94
C SER A 311 4.79 17.13 23.34
N LEU A 312 5.64 16.11 23.47
CA LEU A 312 6.48 15.78 24.64
C LEU A 312 5.70 15.39 25.91
N LEU A 313 5.50 14.09 26.14
CA LEU A 313 5.31 13.57 27.50
C LEU A 313 6.14 12.32 27.74
N ASP A 314 6.53 12.21 29.01
CA ASP A 314 7.49 11.33 29.67
C ASP A 314 7.37 9.83 29.37
N ASN A 315 8.51 9.17 29.61
CA ASN A 315 8.84 7.78 29.28
C ASN A 315 8.00 6.68 29.98
N GLU A 316 6.91 6.98 30.69
CA GLU A 316 6.20 5.97 31.51
C GLU A 316 4.92 5.38 30.90
N GLU A 317 4.31 5.99 29.87
CA GLU A 317 2.99 5.54 29.39
C GLU A 317 2.99 4.51 28.24
N ARG A 318 4.15 3.94 27.87
CA ARG A 318 4.23 2.94 26.77
C ARG A 318 3.63 1.56 27.11
N SER A 319 3.47 1.23 28.39
CA SER A 319 3.05 -0.10 28.86
C SER A 319 1.53 -0.36 28.76
N HIS A 320 0.70 0.68 28.86
CA HIS A 320 -0.74 0.49 29.03
C HIS A 320 -1.52 0.15 27.75
N TYR A 321 -0.97 0.48 26.57
CA TYR A 321 -1.71 0.35 25.30
C TYR A 321 -1.57 -1.02 24.63
N CYS A 322 -0.48 -1.75 24.90
CA CYS A 322 -0.33 -3.15 24.46
C CYS A 322 -1.41 -4.06 25.08
N ASP A 323 -1.78 -3.81 26.34
CA ASP A 323 -2.83 -4.56 27.03
C ASP A 323 -4.22 -4.30 26.42
N ILE A 324 -4.47 -3.12 25.86
CA ILE A 324 -5.72 -2.80 25.18
C ILE A 324 -5.77 -3.51 23.82
N LEU A 325 -4.66 -3.52 23.07
CA LEU A 325 -4.57 -4.19 21.76
C LEU A 325 -4.76 -5.72 21.88
N VAL A 326 -4.14 -6.33 22.89
CA VAL A 326 -4.29 -7.76 23.21
C VAL A 326 -5.71 -8.10 23.64
N LYS A 327 -6.35 -7.23 24.45
CA LYS A 327 -7.77 -7.40 24.82
C LYS A 327 -8.72 -7.26 23.63
N ILE A 328 -8.40 -6.39 22.67
CA ILE A 328 -9.18 -6.20 21.44
C ILE A 328 -9.06 -7.42 20.50
N LEU A 329 -7.85 -7.99 20.36
CA LEU A 329 -7.57 -9.03 19.37
C LEU A 329 -7.81 -10.46 19.86
N LEU A 330 -7.55 -10.77 21.13
CA LEU A 330 -7.55 -12.13 21.66
C LEU A 330 -8.58 -12.39 22.77
N GLY A 331 -9.28 -11.34 23.24
CA GLY A 331 -10.28 -11.43 24.31
C GLY A 331 -9.68 -11.53 25.71
N SER A 332 -10.52 -11.30 26.74
CA SER A 332 -10.09 -11.13 28.14
C SER A 332 -9.43 -12.35 28.78
N ASN A 333 -9.57 -13.54 28.20
CA ASN A 333 -9.12 -14.79 28.81
C ASN A 333 -7.62 -15.07 28.59
N TRP A 334 -6.99 -14.38 27.63
CA TRP A 334 -5.60 -14.65 27.24
C TRP A 334 -4.57 -13.69 27.88
N SER A 335 -5.00 -12.79 28.77
CA SER A 335 -4.11 -11.80 29.40
C SER A 335 -3.10 -12.39 30.39
N ASN A 336 -3.34 -13.61 30.90
CA ASN A 336 -2.56 -14.21 31.97
C ASN A 336 -1.64 -15.37 31.52
N ALA A 337 -1.53 -15.65 30.21
CA ALA A 337 -0.91 -16.87 29.68
C ALA A 337 0.52 -16.70 29.11
N GLY A 338 1.33 -15.76 29.60
CA GLY A 338 2.75 -15.65 29.18
C GLY A 338 3.02 -15.23 27.72
N ILE A 339 1.98 -14.87 26.95
CA ILE A 339 2.07 -14.47 25.53
C ILE A 339 2.98 -13.25 25.32
N LYS A 340 3.16 -12.41 26.34
CA LYS A 340 4.01 -11.20 26.28
C LYS A 340 5.47 -11.53 25.95
N GLU A 341 6.00 -12.65 26.45
CA GLU A 341 7.37 -13.09 26.17
C GLU A 341 7.47 -13.72 24.78
N SER A 342 6.52 -14.57 24.38
CA SER A 342 6.54 -15.18 23.04
C SER A 342 6.30 -14.18 21.90
N LEU A 343 5.44 -13.17 22.10
CA LEU A 343 5.17 -12.15 21.09
C LEU A 343 6.33 -11.14 20.99
N SER A 344 6.97 -10.81 22.12
CA SER A 344 8.22 -10.05 22.14
C SER A 344 9.30 -10.77 21.34
N VAL A 345 9.52 -12.06 21.63
CA VAL A 345 10.46 -12.91 20.89
C VAL A 345 10.11 -13.01 19.40
N TYR A 346 8.82 -13.05 19.04
CA TYR A 346 8.40 -13.06 17.64
C TYR A 346 8.63 -11.72 16.92
N CYS A 347 8.42 -10.59 17.59
CA CYS A 347 8.73 -9.27 17.04
C CYS A 347 10.25 -9.06 16.90
N TYR A 348 11.04 -9.54 17.86
CA TYR A 348 12.50 -9.60 17.73
C TYR A 348 12.90 -10.50 16.55
N TYR A 349 12.28 -11.67 16.38
CA TYR A 349 12.51 -12.58 15.26
C TYR A 349 12.25 -11.92 13.89
N VAL A 350 11.12 -11.24 13.72
CA VAL A 350 10.79 -10.52 12.47
C VAL A 350 11.74 -9.34 12.22
N PHE A 351 12.14 -8.62 13.26
CA PHE A 351 13.13 -7.53 13.18
C PHE A 351 14.52 -8.04 12.77
N PHE A 352 14.97 -9.15 13.36
CA PHE A 352 16.24 -9.77 13.01
C PHE A 352 16.24 -10.35 11.58
N ILE A 353 15.15 -10.96 11.10
CA ILE A 353 15.02 -11.38 9.69
C ILE A 353 15.16 -10.18 8.74
N SER A 354 14.51 -9.07 9.08
CA SER A 354 14.52 -7.86 8.26
C SER A 354 15.92 -7.22 8.21
N ILE A 355 16.61 -7.17 9.36
CA ILE A 355 17.99 -6.66 9.45
C ILE A 355 18.98 -7.59 8.77
N ASN A 356 18.79 -8.91 8.85
CA ASN A 356 19.67 -9.88 8.18
C ASN A 356 19.60 -9.69 6.66
N GLY A 357 18.41 -9.53 6.08
CA GLY A 357 18.26 -9.23 4.64
C GLY A 357 18.86 -7.89 4.22
N ILE A 358 18.84 -6.87 5.09
CA ILE A 358 19.44 -5.55 4.81
C ILE A 358 20.97 -5.60 4.94
N LEU A 359 21.51 -6.26 5.98
CA LEU A 359 22.94 -6.42 6.20
C LEU A 359 23.58 -7.30 5.12
N GLU A 360 22.89 -8.33 4.65
CA GLU A 360 23.30 -9.22 3.57
C GLU A 360 23.40 -8.46 2.23
N ALA A 361 22.37 -7.67 1.89
CA ALA A 361 22.40 -6.80 0.71
C ALA A 361 23.48 -5.70 0.82
N PHE A 362 23.72 -5.18 2.02
CA PHE A 362 24.76 -4.18 2.28
C PHE A 362 26.17 -4.78 2.19
N LEU A 363 26.42 -5.95 2.78
CA LEU A 363 27.73 -6.62 2.71
C LEU A 363 28.07 -7.14 1.30
N GLN A 364 27.07 -7.64 0.56
CA GLN A 364 27.23 -8.01 -0.85
C GLN A 364 27.59 -6.81 -1.74
N SER A 365 27.22 -5.59 -1.33
CA SER A 365 27.56 -4.37 -2.06
C SER A 365 29.01 -3.89 -1.89
N PHE A 366 29.79 -4.46 -0.95
CA PHE A 366 31.16 -4.00 -0.64
C PHE A 366 32.27 -5.05 -0.85
N ILE A 367 31.99 -6.35 -0.93
CA ILE A 367 33.04 -7.39 -0.92
C ILE A 367 33.41 -7.84 -2.34
N THR A 368 34.70 -7.73 -2.70
CA THR A 368 35.24 -8.22 -3.98
C THR A 368 35.54 -9.72 -3.93
N ALA A 369 35.34 -10.41 -5.06
CA ALA A 369 35.26 -11.87 -5.20
C ALA A 369 36.44 -12.73 -4.66
N LYS A 370 37.56 -12.15 -4.22
CA LYS A 370 38.77 -12.90 -3.85
C LYS A 370 38.92 -13.23 -2.35
N SER A 371 38.08 -12.67 -1.45
CA SER A 371 38.13 -12.95 0.00
C SER A 371 36.98 -13.82 0.54
N ILE A 372 36.02 -14.19 -0.31
CA ILE A 372 34.82 -14.93 0.08
C ILE A 372 35.18 -16.33 0.63
N GLY A 373 36.13 -17.01 0.00
CA GLY A 373 36.51 -18.38 0.38
C GLY A 373 37.19 -18.51 1.75
N SER A 374 38.10 -17.59 2.11
CA SER A 374 38.81 -17.64 3.39
C SER A 374 37.94 -17.19 4.57
N PHE A 375 37.02 -16.26 4.33
CA PHE A 375 36.06 -15.79 5.34
C PHE A 375 35.01 -16.86 5.67
N ILE A 376 34.48 -17.55 4.66
CA ILE A 376 33.55 -18.68 4.86
C ILE A 376 34.22 -19.84 5.60
N ALA A 377 35.50 -20.14 5.31
CA ALA A 377 36.26 -21.18 6.01
C ALA A 377 36.51 -20.83 7.50
N HIS A 378 36.72 -19.55 7.82
CA HIS A 378 36.93 -19.11 9.20
C HIS A 378 35.63 -19.12 10.02
N ILE A 379 34.53 -18.69 9.42
CA ILE A 379 33.20 -18.70 10.04
C ILE A 379 32.70 -20.14 10.23
N SER A 380 32.87 -21.02 9.24
CA SER A 380 32.48 -22.43 9.37
C SER A 380 33.29 -23.18 10.43
N SER A 381 34.58 -22.86 10.62
CA SER A 381 35.43 -23.41 11.68
C SER A 381 35.01 -22.96 13.09
N GLN A 382 34.72 -21.66 13.28
CA GLN A 382 34.22 -21.15 14.56
C GLN A 382 32.84 -21.71 14.91
N ILE A 383 31.96 -21.85 13.93
CA ILE A 383 30.62 -22.41 14.11
C ILE A 383 30.66 -23.91 14.44
N TYR A 384 31.57 -24.68 13.84
CA TYR A 384 31.74 -26.10 14.17
C TYR A 384 32.21 -26.31 15.63
N HIS A 385 33.09 -25.42 16.11
CA HIS A 385 33.57 -25.45 17.50
C HIS A 385 32.43 -25.15 18.51
N GLU A 386 31.52 -24.23 18.18
CA GLU A 386 30.34 -23.91 19.01
C GLU A 386 29.16 -24.90 18.87
N LEU A 387 29.05 -25.61 17.74
CA LEU A 387 28.07 -26.69 17.55
C LEU A 387 28.35 -27.94 18.40
N SER A 388 29.61 -28.13 18.81
CA SER A 388 30.02 -29.27 19.64
C SER A 388 29.60 -29.15 21.12
N THR A 389 29.23 -27.94 21.57
CA THR A 389 29.05 -27.63 23.01
C THR A 389 27.62 -27.26 23.43
N SER A 390 26.60 -27.28 22.55
CA SER A 390 25.25 -26.80 22.92
C SER A 390 24.04 -27.68 22.49
N ASN A 391 22.96 -27.53 23.28
CA ASN A 391 21.75 -28.34 23.28
C ASN A 391 20.83 -28.15 22.05
N VAL A 392 19.99 -29.17 21.82
CA VAL A 392 19.13 -29.43 20.64
C VAL A 392 18.30 -28.24 20.14
N LEU A 393 17.91 -27.29 20.98
CA LEU A 393 17.13 -26.11 20.57
C LEU A 393 17.95 -25.11 19.72
N ILE A 394 19.24 -24.98 20.03
CA ILE A 394 20.18 -24.15 19.26
C ILE A 394 20.50 -24.82 17.91
N ARG A 395 20.44 -26.16 17.83
CA ARG A 395 20.61 -26.92 16.57
C ARG A 395 19.49 -26.64 15.57
N ILE A 396 18.27 -26.36 16.03
CA ILE A 396 17.14 -26.02 15.15
C ILE A 396 17.23 -24.55 14.70
N LEU A 397 17.59 -23.63 15.61
CA LEU A 397 17.76 -22.21 15.29
C LEU A 397 18.95 -21.94 14.36
N ILE A 398 20.09 -22.58 14.60
CA ILE A 398 21.27 -22.48 13.74
C ILE A 398 21.09 -23.33 12.47
N GLY A 399 20.37 -24.45 12.53
CA GLY A 399 20.00 -25.24 11.34
C GLY A 399 19.10 -24.49 10.37
N LEU A 400 18.17 -23.66 10.87
CA LEU A 400 17.31 -22.79 10.05
C LEU A 400 18.07 -21.57 9.51
N ALA A 401 19.02 -21.03 10.28
CA ALA A 401 19.95 -20.01 9.78
C ALA A 401 20.89 -20.57 8.69
N LEU A 402 21.37 -21.82 8.86
CA LEU A 402 22.17 -22.55 7.89
C LEU A 402 21.37 -22.91 6.63
N PHE A 403 20.07 -23.20 6.73
CA PHE A 403 19.25 -23.40 5.52
C PHE A 403 19.15 -22.12 4.68
N GLY A 404 19.19 -20.95 5.32
CA GLY A 404 19.33 -19.66 4.64
C GLY A 404 20.71 -19.46 4.02
N CYS A 405 21.80 -19.79 4.73
CA CYS A 405 23.16 -19.58 4.23
C CYS A 405 23.66 -20.62 3.21
N LEU A 406 23.25 -21.90 3.32
CA LEU A 406 23.65 -22.97 2.38
C LEU A 406 22.94 -22.87 1.03
N PHE A 407 21.87 -22.08 0.91
CA PHE A 407 21.21 -21.82 -0.38
C PHE A 407 21.88 -20.68 -1.18
N LEU A 408 22.96 -20.08 -0.65
CA LEU A 408 23.76 -19.04 -1.29
C LEU A 408 25.15 -19.52 -1.76
N THR A 409 25.44 -20.83 -1.68
CA THR A 409 26.66 -21.43 -2.26
C THR A 409 26.40 -22.24 -3.55
N MET A 410 25.22 -22.11 -4.15
CA MET A 410 24.99 -22.35 -5.59
C MET A 410 24.42 -21.08 -6.21
#